data_AF-A0A524CQP0-F1
#
_entry.id   AF-A0A524CQP0-F1
#
_cell.length_a   1.000
_cell.length_b   1.000
_cell.length_c   1.000
_cell.angle_alpha   90.00
_cell.angle_beta   90.00
_cell.angle_gamma   90.00
#
_symmetry.space_group_name_H-M   'P 1'
#
loop_
_entity.id
_entity.type
_entity.pdbx_description
1 polymer ?
#
loop_
_entity_poly.entity_id
_entity_poly.type
_entity_poly.pdbx_seq_one_letter_code
_entity_poly.pdbx_strand_id
1 'polypeptide(L)'
;MADKKLALRNVPRHRKKKEFFFVFLFSSISMITILISSYLEKTPNVPTNLPIVYITCDRDIGKGRYRDCVIEVDYDSYISEIRVRGNAKIKNDKKGYRFQLSQSASLLGMRTDDDWQLFAMYNDYTYMRTKLAFDLWRSLEPTNPTAILPDSEYVNVYLNGKYNGLYLLAEKNDRKLYGLDNPQNNSDSSFIFQCLPFNDLRTYDKDTWEQDLPDPDDINLLDKILPDLISFISSSTDEEFLNSQSGIYSKFDKINLIDHFIFNYFILHGDYWANNFFIARNTYPSKLFFIPWDFDGSFGQVIDNLYSPRENPEAEIRGLSELYNRLLGNDEFRKACKDRWLYLRERIWTEDEIIDMVLDNYKEIKKSVELDNEMYYPKLEVKDFIKALMEWIPDRLNYCDEYFTQNY
;
A
#
# COMPACT_ATOMS: atom_id res chain seq x y z
N MET A 1 53.44 -84.66 -11.40
CA MET A 1 52.31 -84.74 -12.36
C MET A 1 51.04 -84.54 -11.54
N ALA A 2 50.54 -83.31 -11.38
CA ALA A 2 49.72 -82.55 -12.35
C ALA A 2 48.42 -83.30 -12.69
N ASP A 3 47.21 -82.75 -12.61
CA ASP A 3 46.69 -81.46 -12.14
C ASP A 3 45.14 -81.61 -12.14
N LYS A 4 44.42 -81.24 -11.08
CA LYS A 4 42.94 -81.27 -11.04
C LYS A 4 42.44 -79.84 -11.20
N LYS A 5 42.06 -79.45 -12.43
CA LYS A 5 41.46 -78.13 -12.72
C LYS A 5 39.99 -78.07 -12.27
N LEU A 6 39.74 -77.21 -11.28
CA LEU A 6 38.42 -76.76 -10.84
C LEU A 6 37.92 -75.66 -11.79
N ALA A 7 36.74 -75.85 -12.40
CA ALA A 7 36.11 -74.86 -13.28
C ALA A 7 35.43 -73.75 -12.46
N LEU A 8 35.99 -72.55 -12.47
CA LEU A 8 35.36 -71.33 -11.95
C LEU A 8 34.27 -70.84 -12.93
N ARG A 9 33.01 -70.92 -12.50
CA ARG A 9 31.86 -70.28 -13.17
C ARG A 9 31.99 -68.75 -13.06
N ASN A 10 32.32 -68.11 -14.18
CA ASN A 10 32.23 -66.65 -14.33
C ASN A 10 30.76 -66.21 -14.37
N VAL A 11 30.26 -65.65 -13.27
CA VAL A 11 28.99 -64.91 -13.27
C VAL A 11 29.23 -63.55 -13.96
N PRO A 12 28.39 -63.10 -14.91
CA PRO A 12 28.66 -61.88 -15.67
C PRO A 12 28.62 -60.65 -14.76
N ARG A 13 29.77 -59.99 -14.60
CA ARG A 13 29.98 -58.75 -13.83
C ARG A 13 29.12 -57.56 -14.31
N HIS A 14 28.48 -57.69 -15.48
CA HIS A 14 27.72 -56.64 -16.15
C HIS A 14 26.25 -56.52 -15.69
N ARG A 15 25.65 -57.59 -15.13
CA ARG A 15 24.24 -57.61 -14.71
C ARG A 15 24.01 -56.83 -13.41
N LYS A 16 24.94 -56.95 -12.46
CA LYS A 16 24.90 -56.23 -11.16
C LYS A 16 24.99 -54.71 -11.28
N LYS A 17 25.67 -54.17 -12.31
CA LYS A 17 25.77 -52.71 -12.53
C LYS A 17 24.43 -52.10 -12.99
N LYS A 18 23.66 -52.82 -13.82
CA LYS A 18 22.33 -52.36 -14.25
C LYS A 18 21.34 -52.40 -13.08
N GLU A 19 21.36 -53.47 -12.29
CA GLU A 19 20.52 -53.59 -11.09
C GLU A 19 20.83 -52.49 -10.06
N PHE A 20 22.11 -52.18 -9.81
CA PHE A 20 22.50 -51.07 -8.93
C PHE A 20 22.03 -49.71 -9.46
N PHE A 21 22.11 -49.48 -10.77
CA PHE A 21 21.63 -48.24 -11.39
C PHE A 21 20.11 -48.08 -11.22
N PHE A 22 19.33 -49.14 -11.43
CA PHE A 22 17.88 -49.11 -11.23
C PHE A 22 17.50 -48.89 -9.76
N VAL A 23 18.21 -49.51 -8.81
CA VAL A 23 17.98 -49.28 -7.37
C VAL A 23 18.29 -47.84 -6.98
N PHE A 24 19.39 -47.26 -7.50
CA PHE A 24 19.77 -45.88 -7.23
C PHE A 24 18.81 -44.86 -7.86
N LEU A 25 18.31 -45.16 -9.06
CA LEU A 25 17.31 -44.35 -9.76
C LEU A 25 15.96 -44.40 -9.02
N PHE A 26 15.54 -45.58 -8.55
CA PHE A 26 14.32 -45.71 -7.75
C PHE A 26 14.45 -44.99 -6.41
N SER A 27 15.58 -45.14 -5.71
CA SER A 27 15.78 -44.46 -4.42
C SER A 27 15.84 -42.95 -4.56
N SER A 28 16.43 -42.42 -5.64
CA SER A 28 16.45 -40.97 -5.91
C SER A 28 15.07 -40.43 -6.28
N ILE A 29 14.31 -41.15 -7.11
CA ILE A 29 12.91 -40.78 -7.41
C ILE A 29 12.06 -40.82 -6.13
N SER A 30 12.18 -41.87 -5.31
CA SER A 30 11.47 -41.99 -4.03
C SER A 30 11.87 -40.89 -3.03
N MET A 31 13.14 -40.51 -2.98
CA MET A 31 13.60 -39.42 -2.12
C MET A 31 13.07 -38.07 -2.61
N ILE A 32 13.04 -37.84 -3.92
CA ILE A 32 12.41 -36.66 -4.54
C ILE A 32 10.91 -36.64 -4.28
N THR A 33 10.20 -37.78 -4.39
CA THR A 33 8.76 -37.83 -4.07
C THR A 33 8.50 -37.61 -2.59
N ILE A 34 9.32 -38.15 -1.68
CA ILE A 34 9.20 -37.88 -0.24
C ILE A 34 9.50 -36.41 0.06
N LEU A 35 10.47 -35.80 -0.61
CA LEU A 35 10.75 -34.37 -0.48
C LEU A 35 9.60 -33.50 -1.02
N ILE A 36 9.05 -33.85 -2.19
CA ILE A 36 7.88 -33.17 -2.77
C ILE A 36 6.64 -33.35 -1.89
N SER A 37 6.36 -34.56 -1.39
CA SER A 37 5.24 -34.84 -0.49
C SER A 37 5.42 -34.17 0.87
N SER A 38 6.61 -34.20 1.46
CA SER A 38 6.95 -33.46 2.67
C SER A 38 6.84 -31.94 2.49
N TYR A 39 7.05 -31.45 1.26
CA TYR A 39 6.94 -30.04 0.91
C TYR A 39 5.49 -29.64 0.73
N LEU A 40 4.69 -30.45 0.01
CA LEU A 40 3.24 -30.29 -0.15
C LEU A 40 2.48 -30.40 1.18
N GLU A 41 2.93 -31.27 2.11
CA GLU A 41 2.36 -31.38 3.46
C GLU A 41 2.62 -30.14 4.33
N LYS A 42 3.64 -29.33 4.01
CA LYS A 42 3.98 -28.12 4.77
C LYS A 42 3.37 -26.84 4.19
N THR A 43 2.86 -26.88 2.97
CA THR A 43 2.09 -25.78 2.41
C THR A 43 0.63 -25.94 2.81
N PRO A 44 0.06 -25.05 3.64
CA PRO A 44 -1.38 -25.07 3.85
C PRO A 44 -2.05 -24.94 2.48
N ASN A 45 -2.95 -25.88 2.16
CA ASN A 45 -3.84 -25.75 1.03
C ASN A 45 -4.85 -24.66 1.39
N VAL A 46 -4.64 -23.45 0.90
CA VAL A 46 -5.48 -22.28 1.23
C VAL A 46 -6.76 -22.42 0.40
N PRO A 47 -7.91 -22.82 0.99
CA PRO A 47 -9.10 -23.18 0.23
C PRO A 47 -9.90 -21.93 -0.12
N THR A 48 -9.31 -21.05 -0.93
CA THR A 48 -9.83 -19.73 -1.27
C THR A 48 -9.84 -19.51 -2.78
N ASN A 49 -10.70 -18.61 -3.23
CA ASN A 49 -10.73 -18.17 -4.62
C ASN A 49 -9.81 -16.96 -4.88
N LEU A 50 -9.02 -16.53 -3.89
CA LEU A 50 -8.08 -15.43 -4.06
C LEU A 50 -6.97 -15.84 -5.05
N PRO A 51 -6.54 -14.91 -5.92
CA PRO A 51 -5.35 -15.09 -6.73
C PRO A 51 -4.12 -15.46 -5.90
N ILE A 52 -3.23 -16.23 -6.50
CA ILE A 52 -2.00 -16.70 -5.84
C ILE A 52 -0.80 -16.05 -6.50
N VAL A 53 0.09 -15.50 -5.67
CA VAL A 53 1.40 -14.99 -6.08
C VAL A 53 2.50 -15.89 -5.54
N TYR A 54 3.20 -16.59 -6.44
CA TYR A 54 4.41 -17.33 -6.08
C TYR A 54 5.63 -16.45 -6.31
N ILE A 55 6.49 -16.36 -5.31
CA ILE A 55 7.77 -15.66 -5.37
C ILE A 55 8.88 -16.69 -5.18
N THR A 56 9.70 -16.89 -6.22
CA THR A 56 10.83 -17.82 -6.19
C THR A 56 12.14 -17.06 -6.31
N CYS A 57 12.95 -17.12 -5.25
CA CYS A 57 14.21 -16.39 -5.10
C CYS A 57 15.31 -17.31 -4.57
N ASP A 58 16.49 -17.29 -5.20
CA ASP A 58 17.66 -18.08 -4.79
C ASP A 58 18.32 -17.56 -3.49
N ARG A 59 17.98 -16.34 -3.07
CA ARG A 59 18.60 -15.67 -1.92
C ARG A 59 17.56 -14.89 -1.12
N ASP A 60 17.91 -14.59 0.13
CA ASP A 60 17.08 -13.77 1.00
C ASP A 60 16.86 -12.36 0.42
N ILE A 61 15.61 -11.91 0.52
CA ILE A 61 15.16 -10.60 0.07
C ILE A 61 15.37 -9.61 1.21
N GLY A 62 16.19 -8.59 0.97
CA GLY A 62 16.45 -7.49 1.92
C GLY A 62 15.84 -6.17 1.46
N LYS A 63 15.97 -5.13 2.28
CA LYS A 63 15.54 -3.75 1.94
C LYS A 63 16.44 -3.07 0.90
N GLY A 64 17.73 -3.43 0.89
CA GLY A 64 18.75 -2.74 0.11
C GLY A 64 18.56 -2.91 -1.41
N ARG A 65 19.44 -3.71 -2.02
CA ARG A 65 19.38 -3.94 -3.46
C ARG A 65 18.25 -4.91 -3.80
N TYR A 66 17.63 -4.64 -4.94
CA TYR A 66 16.75 -5.57 -5.63
C TYR A 66 17.45 -6.94 -5.86
N ARG A 67 16.64 -7.99 -5.89
CA ARG A 67 17.06 -9.38 -6.07
C ARG A 67 16.30 -10.01 -7.22
N ASP A 68 17.02 -10.61 -8.15
CA ASP A 68 16.43 -11.41 -9.22
C ASP A 68 15.59 -12.54 -8.64
N CYS A 69 14.32 -12.59 -9.04
CA CYS A 69 13.35 -13.61 -8.66
C CYS A 69 12.39 -13.89 -9.81
N VAL A 70 11.68 -15.01 -9.72
CA VAL A 70 10.53 -15.29 -10.58
C VAL A 70 9.27 -15.03 -9.77
N ILE A 71 8.36 -14.24 -10.35
CA ILE A 71 7.02 -14.01 -9.80
C ILE A 71 6.02 -14.68 -10.71
N GLU A 72 5.14 -15.50 -10.14
CA GLU A 72 4.01 -16.08 -10.87
C GLU A 72 2.71 -15.55 -10.28
N VAL A 73 1.82 -15.04 -11.14
CA VAL A 73 0.49 -14.53 -10.77
C VAL A 73 -0.53 -15.24 -11.64
N ASP A 74 -1.46 -16.00 -11.03
CA ASP A 74 -2.49 -16.77 -11.74
C ASP A 74 -1.96 -17.51 -12.99
N TYR A 75 -0.90 -18.31 -12.79
CA TYR A 75 -0.24 -19.16 -13.79
C TYR A 75 0.68 -18.46 -14.80
N ASP A 76 0.66 -17.12 -14.88
CA ASP A 76 1.61 -16.38 -15.70
C ASP A 76 2.90 -16.13 -14.92
N SER A 77 4.04 -16.44 -15.56
CA SER A 77 5.37 -16.36 -14.94
C SER A 77 6.18 -15.19 -15.50
N TYR A 78 6.79 -14.42 -14.59
CA TYR A 78 7.51 -13.21 -14.90
C TYR A 78 8.92 -13.22 -14.29
N ILE A 79 9.92 -12.94 -15.12
CA ILE A 79 11.26 -12.57 -14.62
C ILE A 79 11.14 -11.20 -13.98
N SER A 80 11.61 -11.09 -12.75
CA SER A 80 11.43 -9.90 -11.93
C SER A 80 12.63 -9.63 -11.01
N GLU A 81 12.67 -8.43 -10.46
CA GLU A 81 13.51 -8.13 -9.31
C GLU A 81 12.64 -7.68 -8.13
N ILE A 82 12.97 -8.10 -6.91
CA ILE A 82 12.18 -7.81 -5.70
C ILE A 82 13.05 -7.28 -4.56
N ARG A 83 12.47 -6.43 -3.70
CA ARG A 83 13.05 -5.99 -2.43
C ARG A 83 11.99 -5.83 -1.35
N VAL A 84 12.40 -5.81 -0.09
CA VAL A 84 11.52 -5.43 1.02
C VAL A 84 11.18 -3.95 0.93
N ARG A 85 9.90 -3.58 1.11
CA ARG A 85 9.42 -2.19 1.16
C ARG A 85 9.16 -1.72 2.59
N GLY A 86 9.15 -0.40 2.77
CA GLY A 86 8.79 0.28 4.02
C GLY A 86 9.96 0.43 5.00
N ASN A 87 9.99 1.55 5.71
CA ASN A 87 11.05 1.90 6.67
C ASN A 87 10.74 1.38 8.08
N ALA A 88 9.54 1.64 8.62
CA ALA A 88 9.13 1.21 9.95
C ALA A 88 8.85 -0.30 10.04
N LYS A 89 8.40 -0.90 8.92
CA LYS A 89 7.86 -2.27 8.85
C LYS A 89 8.94 -3.36 8.66
N ILE A 90 10.23 -2.99 8.73
CA ILE A 90 11.37 -3.92 8.54
C ILE A 90 11.48 -4.91 9.71
N LYS A 91 11.05 -4.53 10.92
CA LYS A 91 11.16 -5.41 12.10
C LYS A 91 10.03 -6.43 12.20
N ASN A 92 8.95 -6.26 11.44
CA ASN A 92 7.76 -7.11 11.47
C ASN A 92 8.06 -8.51 10.92
N ASP A 93 7.58 -9.58 11.53
CA ASP A 93 7.89 -10.94 11.08
C ASP A 93 7.45 -11.19 9.63
N LYS A 94 6.34 -10.57 9.23
CA LYS A 94 5.86 -10.52 7.85
C LYS A 94 6.28 -9.21 7.17
N LYS A 95 7.02 -9.32 6.06
CA LYS A 95 7.55 -8.18 5.30
C LYS A 95 6.66 -7.85 4.10
N GLY A 96 6.46 -6.56 3.83
CA GLY A 96 5.94 -6.12 2.53
C GLY A 96 7.03 -6.11 1.46
N TYR A 97 6.65 -6.22 0.19
CA TYR A 97 7.59 -6.22 -0.93
C TYR A 97 7.27 -5.18 -1.98
N ARG A 98 8.28 -4.79 -2.75
CA ARG A 98 8.12 -4.12 -4.05
C ARG A 98 8.85 -4.96 -5.07
N PHE A 99 8.24 -5.16 -6.23
CA PHE A 99 8.86 -5.90 -7.32
C PHE A 99 8.73 -5.16 -8.64
N GLN A 100 9.67 -5.46 -9.54
CA GLN A 100 9.78 -4.91 -10.88
C GLN A 100 9.82 -6.07 -11.87
N LEU A 101 8.91 -6.08 -12.83
CA LEU A 101 8.86 -7.06 -13.90
C LEU A 101 9.82 -6.64 -15.01
N SER A 102 10.52 -7.60 -15.61
CA SER A 102 11.36 -7.36 -16.79
C SER A 102 10.57 -6.88 -18.02
N GLN A 103 9.26 -7.17 -18.05
CA GLN A 103 8.32 -6.71 -19.05
C GLN A 103 7.03 -6.27 -18.35
N SER A 104 6.52 -5.09 -18.70
CA SER A 104 5.26 -4.60 -18.14
C SER A 104 4.11 -5.55 -18.47
N ALA A 105 3.24 -5.78 -17.50
CA ALA A 105 2.06 -6.63 -17.62
C ALA A 105 0.89 -5.99 -16.87
N SER A 106 -0.34 -6.39 -17.22
CA SER A 106 -1.52 -6.11 -16.39
C SER A 106 -1.70 -7.27 -15.43
N LEU A 107 -1.55 -7.02 -14.13
CA LEU A 107 -1.77 -8.04 -13.11
C LEU A 107 -3.21 -7.90 -12.57
N LEU A 108 -3.99 -8.97 -12.64
CA LEU A 108 -5.34 -9.06 -12.06
C LEU A 108 -6.30 -7.95 -12.54
N GLY A 109 -6.15 -7.46 -13.76
CA GLY A 109 -7.01 -6.42 -14.34
C GLY A 109 -6.61 -4.97 -14.02
N MET A 110 -5.58 -4.77 -13.19
CA MET A 110 -5.00 -3.44 -12.91
C MET A 110 -4.22 -2.90 -14.12
N ARG A 111 -3.79 -1.63 -14.08
CA ARG A 111 -3.09 -0.98 -15.20
C ARG A 111 -1.84 -1.76 -15.61
N THR A 112 -1.48 -1.68 -16.90
CA THR A 112 -0.23 -2.30 -17.37
C THR A 112 0.96 -1.56 -16.79
N ASP A 113 1.77 -2.25 -15.98
CA ASP A 113 2.97 -1.70 -15.36
C ASP A 113 4.05 -2.78 -15.16
N ASP A 114 5.29 -2.34 -15.03
CA ASP A 114 6.41 -3.15 -14.59
C ASP A 114 6.63 -3.07 -13.07
N ASP A 115 6.19 -2.01 -12.40
CA ASP A 115 6.39 -1.82 -10.98
C ASP A 115 5.14 -2.11 -10.13
N TRP A 116 5.29 -2.93 -9.10
CA TRP A 116 4.18 -3.38 -8.24
C TRP A 116 4.55 -3.43 -6.76
N GLN A 117 3.54 -3.39 -5.89
CA GLN A 117 3.71 -3.40 -4.44
C GLN A 117 2.87 -4.51 -3.79
N LEU A 118 3.46 -5.20 -2.81
CA LEU A 118 2.79 -6.15 -1.93
C LEU A 118 2.76 -5.59 -0.51
N PHE A 119 1.59 -5.19 -0.05
CA PHE A 119 1.37 -4.76 1.32
C PHE A 119 1.10 -5.97 2.21
N ALA A 120 1.95 -6.18 3.22
CA ALA A 120 1.80 -7.28 4.16
C ALA A 120 0.63 -7.13 5.14
N MET A 121 0.12 -5.90 5.30
CA MET A 121 -0.96 -5.52 6.22
C MET A 121 -0.74 -5.97 7.67
N TYR A 122 0.52 -6.18 8.07
CA TYR A 122 0.86 -6.80 9.35
C TYR A 122 0.35 -6.02 10.57
N ASN A 123 0.41 -4.69 10.53
CA ASN A 123 -0.04 -3.84 11.62
C ASN A 123 -1.55 -3.53 11.58
N ASP A 124 -2.25 -3.97 10.54
CA ASP A 124 -3.69 -3.81 10.39
C ASP A 124 -4.38 -5.14 10.73
N TYR A 125 -4.90 -5.24 11.96
CA TYR A 125 -5.55 -6.47 12.42
C TYR A 125 -6.84 -6.81 11.68
N THR A 126 -7.37 -5.91 10.83
CA THR A 126 -8.51 -6.21 9.96
C THR A 126 -8.09 -6.66 8.56
N TYR A 127 -6.84 -6.40 8.15
CA TYR A 127 -6.34 -6.59 6.79
C TYR A 127 -7.12 -5.80 5.71
N MET A 128 -7.90 -4.79 6.09
CA MET A 128 -8.82 -4.09 5.19
C MET A 128 -8.61 -2.57 5.12
N ARG A 129 -7.94 -1.93 6.08
CA ARG A 129 -7.88 -0.46 6.17
C ARG A 129 -7.21 0.18 4.97
N THR A 130 -6.10 -0.39 4.49
CA THR A 130 -5.40 0.14 3.31
C THR A 130 -6.26 0.04 2.06
N LYS A 131 -6.87 -1.12 1.80
CA LYS A 131 -7.74 -1.31 0.63
C LYS A 131 -8.99 -0.42 0.74
N LEU A 132 -9.63 -0.39 1.90
CA LEU A 132 -10.78 0.47 2.17
C LEU A 132 -10.45 1.95 1.94
N ALA A 133 -9.29 2.44 2.40
CA ALA A 133 -8.86 3.80 2.16
C ALA A 133 -8.59 4.08 0.67
N PHE A 134 -7.96 3.15 -0.05
CA PHE A 134 -7.73 3.26 -1.50
C PHE A 134 -9.06 3.36 -2.25
N ASP A 135 -9.97 2.43 -2.01
CA ASP A 135 -11.25 2.33 -2.70
C ASP A 135 -12.17 3.52 -2.35
N LEU A 136 -12.17 3.94 -1.08
CA LEU A 136 -12.94 5.09 -0.62
C LEU A 136 -12.44 6.41 -1.23
N TRP A 137 -11.13 6.63 -1.31
CA TRP A 137 -10.59 7.83 -1.99
C TRP A 137 -10.88 7.81 -3.48
N ARG A 138 -10.68 6.66 -4.15
CA ARG A 138 -10.99 6.50 -5.58
C ARG A 138 -12.46 6.71 -5.91
N SER A 139 -13.38 6.42 -4.98
CA SER A 139 -14.82 6.72 -5.16
C SER A 139 -15.11 8.20 -5.44
N LEU A 140 -14.17 9.11 -5.12
CA LEU A 140 -14.28 10.54 -5.39
C LEU A 140 -13.94 10.91 -6.84
N GLU A 141 -13.23 10.06 -7.59
CA GLU A 141 -12.70 10.33 -8.94
C GLU A 141 -13.73 10.98 -9.89
N PRO A 142 -15.02 10.52 -9.95
CA PRO A 142 -16.01 11.12 -10.85
C PRO A 142 -16.29 12.61 -10.60
N THR A 143 -15.95 13.12 -9.41
CA THR A 143 -16.17 14.53 -9.02
C THR A 143 -14.89 15.27 -8.63
N ASN A 144 -13.78 14.54 -8.52
CA ASN A 144 -12.46 15.06 -8.22
C ASN A 144 -11.40 14.22 -8.95
N PRO A 145 -10.90 14.66 -10.12
CA PRO A 145 -9.95 13.89 -10.92
C PRO A 145 -8.56 13.77 -10.28
N THR A 146 -8.30 14.48 -9.18
CA THR A 146 -7.05 14.34 -8.41
C THR A 146 -7.15 13.30 -7.30
N ALA A 147 -8.33 12.70 -7.10
CA ALA A 147 -8.55 11.66 -6.10
C ALA A 147 -8.02 10.30 -6.57
N ILE A 148 -6.69 10.24 -6.74
CA ILE A 148 -5.99 9.09 -7.30
C ILE A 148 -5.28 8.33 -6.17
N LEU A 149 -5.62 7.06 -6.00
CA LEU A 149 -4.88 6.08 -5.23
C LEU A 149 -4.76 4.77 -6.02
N PRO A 150 -3.83 3.87 -5.66
CA PRO A 150 -3.63 2.63 -6.38
C PRO A 150 -4.92 1.80 -6.46
N ASP A 151 -5.14 1.17 -7.62
CA ASP A 151 -5.97 -0.03 -7.64
C ASP A 151 -5.27 -1.18 -6.89
N SER A 152 -6.05 -2.10 -6.32
CA SER A 152 -5.48 -3.16 -5.49
C SER A 152 -6.38 -4.39 -5.32
N GLU A 153 -5.72 -5.55 -5.29
CA GLU A 153 -6.34 -6.87 -5.22
C GLU A 153 -5.73 -7.72 -4.10
N TYR A 154 -6.57 -8.47 -3.39
CA TYR A 154 -6.10 -9.39 -2.36
C TYR A 154 -5.46 -10.64 -2.98
N VAL A 155 -4.30 -11.04 -2.46
CA VAL A 155 -3.56 -12.19 -2.97
C VAL A 155 -2.98 -13.05 -1.85
N ASN A 156 -2.93 -14.35 -2.07
CA ASN A 156 -2.16 -15.27 -1.23
C ASN A 156 -0.73 -15.36 -1.74
N VAL A 157 0.26 -15.07 -0.89
CA VAL A 157 1.68 -15.12 -1.30
C VAL A 157 2.34 -16.39 -0.81
N TYR A 158 3.08 -17.04 -1.71
CA TYR A 158 3.99 -18.13 -1.40
C TYR A 158 5.42 -17.69 -1.69
N LEU A 159 6.29 -17.66 -0.68
CA LEU A 159 7.70 -17.34 -0.84
C LEU A 159 8.55 -18.61 -0.78
N ASN A 160 9.28 -18.91 -1.85
CA ASN A 160 10.03 -20.16 -2.04
C ASN A 160 9.17 -21.40 -1.75
N GLY A 161 7.92 -21.30 -2.25
CA GLY A 161 6.79 -22.22 -2.07
C GLY A 161 6.45 -22.59 -0.63
N LYS A 162 6.73 -21.70 0.32
CA LYS A 162 6.06 -21.70 1.63
C LYS A 162 4.99 -20.62 1.64
N TYR A 163 3.80 -20.93 2.13
CA TYR A 163 2.78 -19.91 2.33
C TYR A 163 3.32 -18.83 3.27
N ASN A 164 3.15 -17.58 2.87
CA ASN A 164 3.70 -16.41 3.55
C ASN A 164 2.60 -15.40 3.95
N GLY A 165 1.33 -15.78 3.78
CA GLY A 165 0.16 -15.01 4.19
C GLY A 165 -0.60 -14.31 3.05
N LEU A 166 -1.67 -13.64 3.45
CA LEU A 166 -2.49 -12.70 2.69
C LEU A 166 -1.75 -11.37 2.49
N TYR A 167 -1.74 -10.86 1.27
CA TYR A 167 -1.21 -9.54 0.94
C TYR A 167 -2.25 -8.77 0.14
N LEU A 168 -2.04 -7.45 0.07
CA LEU A 168 -2.71 -6.60 -0.90
C LEU A 168 -1.70 -6.27 -2.00
N LEU A 169 -1.92 -6.80 -3.20
CA LEU A 169 -1.18 -6.43 -4.40
C LEU A 169 -1.75 -5.11 -4.90
N ALA A 170 -0.91 -4.11 -5.12
CA ALA A 170 -1.37 -2.80 -5.56
C ALA A 170 -0.43 -2.21 -6.61
N GLU A 171 -1.00 -1.31 -7.42
CA GLU A 171 -0.26 -0.49 -8.35
C GLU A 171 0.75 0.41 -7.60
N LYS A 172 1.89 0.70 -8.24
CA LYS A 172 2.86 1.62 -7.66
C LYS A 172 2.33 3.05 -7.67
N ASN A 173 2.55 3.76 -6.57
CA ASN A 173 2.45 5.20 -6.48
C ASN A 173 3.58 5.87 -7.27
N ASP A 174 3.29 6.29 -8.51
CA ASP A 174 4.27 6.90 -9.40
C ASP A 174 3.65 7.84 -10.43
N ARG A 175 4.51 8.35 -11.31
CA ARG A 175 4.16 9.22 -12.43
C ARG A 175 3.02 8.67 -13.28
N LYS A 176 3.01 7.36 -13.57
CA LYS A 176 2.02 6.72 -14.44
C LYS A 176 0.67 6.66 -13.74
N LEU A 177 0.64 6.28 -12.45
CA LEU A 177 -0.59 6.28 -11.64
C LEU A 177 -1.23 7.66 -11.61
N TYR A 178 -0.44 8.70 -11.36
CA TYR A 178 -0.92 10.07 -11.23
C TYR A 178 -1.17 10.79 -12.58
N GLY A 179 -1.00 10.09 -13.71
CA GLY A 179 -1.22 10.67 -15.04
C GLY A 179 -0.32 11.87 -15.36
N LEU A 180 0.89 11.91 -14.79
CA LEU A 180 1.80 13.05 -14.95
C LEU A 180 2.63 12.92 -16.23
N ASP A 181 2.90 14.05 -16.87
CA ASP A 181 3.81 14.13 -18.01
C ASP A 181 5.22 13.69 -17.63
N ASN A 182 6.04 13.34 -18.63
CA ASN A 182 7.47 13.17 -18.39
C ASN A 182 8.09 14.50 -17.92
N PRO A 183 8.94 14.50 -16.88
CA PRO A 183 9.62 15.71 -16.42
C PRO A 183 10.44 16.35 -17.54
N GLN A 184 10.43 17.68 -17.58
CA GLN A 184 11.16 18.50 -18.56
C GLN A 184 12.49 19.03 -17.97
N ASN A 185 12.86 18.57 -16.78
CA ASN A 185 14.04 18.97 -16.01
C ASN A 185 14.16 20.48 -15.78
N ASN A 186 13.05 21.12 -15.43
CA ASN A 186 12.96 22.54 -15.08
C ASN A 186 11.85 22.78 -14.02
N SER A 187 11.70 24.02 -13.55
CA SER A 187 10.69 24.38 -12.53
C SER A 187 9.24 24.20 -12.96
N ASP A 188 8.98 24.04 -14.25
CA ASP A 188 7.65 23.85 -14.83
C ASP A 188 7.30 22.36 -14.99
N SER A 189 8.25 21.47 -14.68
CA SER A 189 8.08 20.02 -14.80
C SER A 189 7.01 19.47 -13.86
N SER A 190 6.50 18.30 -14.23
CA SER A 190 5.80 17.43 -13.30
C SER A 190 6.74 16.98 -12.18
N PHE A 191 6.19 16.78 -10.99
CA PHE A 191 6.96 16.29 -9.84
C PHE A 191 6.08 15.53 -8.86
N ILE A 192 6.74 14.74 -8.01
CA ILE A 192 6.17 14.05 -6.86
C ILE A 192 7.14 14.26 -5.69
N PHE A 193 6.68 14.92 -4.63
CA PHE A 193 7.41 15.08 -3.38
C PHE A 193 6.71 14.30 -2.28
N GLN A 194 7.45 13.46 -1.57
CA GLN A 194 6.96 12.72 -0.43
C GLN A 194 7.25 13.49 0.86
N CYS A 195 6.23 13.67 1.69
CA CYS A 195 6.37 14.16 3.05
C CYS A 195 6.85 13.05 3.98
N LEU A 196 7.94 13.30 4.70
CA LEU A 196 8.42 12.46 5.79
C LEU A 196 7.94 13.02 7.15
N PRO A 197 8.06 12.26 8.26
CA PRO A 197 7.54 12.70 9.56
C PRO A 197 8.07 14.05 10.04
N PHE A 198 7.26 14.70 10.89
CA PHE A 198 7.56 15.95 11.60
C PHE A 198 7.54 17.21 10.71
N ASN A 199 6.60 17.25 9.77
CA ASN A 199 6.50 18.32 8.79
C ASN A 199 5.17 19.06 8.84
N ASP A 200 5.17 20.22 9.49
CA ASP A 200 3.95 20.99 9.74
C ASP A 200 3.69 22.12 8.72
N LEU A 201 4.50 22.20 7.65
CA LEU A 201 4.47 23.28 6.65
C LEU A 201 4.69 24.69 7.23
N ARG A 202 5.37 24.85 8.37
CA ARG A 202 5.76 26.17 8.90
C ARG A 202 7.14 26.61 8.45
N THR A 203 8.09 25.68 8.47
CA THR A 203 9.48 25.91 8.09
C THR A 203 9.93 24.81 7.14
N TYR A 204 10.67 25.20 6.10
CA TYR A 204 11.24 24.22 5.18
C TYR A 204 12.44 23.52 5.84
N ASP A 205 12.32 22.20 6.01
CA ASP A 205 13.42 21.32 6.38
C ASP A 205 13.56 20.21 5.32
N LYS A 206 14.65 20.25 4.56
CA LYS A 206 14.93 19.27 3.50
C LYS A 206 14.95 17.82 3.99
N ASP A 207 15.28 17.58 5.26
CA ASP A 207 15.41 16.22 5.80
C ASP A 207 14.02 15.59 6.10
N THR A 208 12.95 16.39 5.98
CA THR A 208 11.56 15.98 6.14
C THR A 208 10.82 15.77 4.81
N TRP A 209 11.57 15.68 3.71
CA TRP A 209 11.01 15.43 2.38
C TRP A 209 11.89 14.51 1.54
N GLU A 210 11.26 13.79 0.61
CA GLU A 210 11.95 13.08 -0.48
C GLU A 210 11.38 13.52 -1.82
N GLN A 211 12.21 13.55 -2.86
CA GLN A 211 11.78 13.78 -4.24
C GLN A 211 11.71 12.43 -4.96
N ASP A 212 10.50 12.00 -5.30
CA ASP A 212 10.25 10.75 -6.04
C ASP A 212 10.31 10.96 -7.55
N LEU A 213 9.95 12.17 -8.02
CA LEU A 213 9.98 12.53 -9.43
C LEU A 213 10.23 14.04 -9.58
N PRO A 214 11.08 14.49 -10.54
CA PRO A 214 12.06 13.70 -11.30
C PRO A 214 13.12 13.05 -10.41
N ASP A 215 14.06 12.31 -10.99
CA ASP A 215 15.21 11.82 -10.23
C ASP A 215 15.97 13.00 -9.61
N PRO A 216 16.17 13.05 -8.27
CA PRO A 216 16.89 14.13 -7.62
C PRO A 216 18.35 14.27 -8.08
N ASP A 217 18.97 13.21 -8.61
CA ASP A 217 20.33 13.26 -9.17
C ASP A 217 20.36 14.00 -10.52
N ASP A 218 19.24 14.01 -11.26
CA ASP A 218 19.08 14.77 -12.51
C ASP A 218 18.77 16.24 -12.22
N ILE A 219 17.79 16.50 -11.35
CA ILE A 219 17.42 17.84 -10.93
C ILE A 219 16.72 17.83 -9.57
N ASN A 220 17.23 18.64 -8.65
CA ASN A 220 16.54 18.93 -7.40
C ASN A 220 15.53 20.07 -7.60
N LEU A 221 14.24 19.73 -7.72
CA LEU A 221 13.12 20.67 -7.75
C LEU A 221 12.59 20.96 -6.35
N LEU A 222 12.77 20.02 -5.43
CA LEU A 222 12.30 20.12 -4.05
C LEU A 222 12.86 21.37 -3.36
N ASP A 223 14.18 21.57 -3.39
CA ASP A 223 14.88 22.76 -2.83
C ASP A 223 14.55 24.06 -3.58
N LYS A 224 13.91 23.98 -4.75
CA LYS A 224 13.53 25.15 -5.56
C LYS A 224 12.07 25.57 -5.38
N ILE A 225 11.20 24.64 -5.02
CA ILE A 225 9.74 24.85 -4.99
C ILE A 225 9.23 24.94 -3.57
N LEU A 226 9.65 24.03 -2.68
CA LEU A 226 9.09 23.95 -1.33
C LEU A 226 9.43 25.14 -0.44
N PRO A 227 10.64 25.76 -0.47
CA PRO A 227 10.93 26.93 0.36
C PRO A 227 9.96 28.07 0.10
N ASP A 228 9.69 28.39 -1.17
CA ASP A 228 8.79 29.46 -1.57
C ASP A 228 7.33 29.12 -1.26
N LEU A 229 6.92 27.87 -1.47
CA LEU A 229 5.57 27.40 -1.14
C LEU A 229 5.31 27.48 0.37
N ILE A 230 6.23 26.96 1.18
CA ILE A 230 6.11 26.94 2.64
C ILE A 230 6.18 28.36 3.19
N SER A 231 7.09 29.21 2.68
CA SER A 231 7.13 30.62 3.07
C SER A 231 5.83 31.34 2.72
N PHE A 232 5.24 31.07 1.56
CA PHE A 232 3.92 31.61 1.22
C PHE A 232 2.84 31.15 2.21
N ILE A 233 2.81 29.86 2.56
CA ILE A 233 1.83 29.30 3.51
C ILE A 233 2.02 29.92 4.90
N SER A 234 3.24 30.03 5.40
CA SER A 234 3.51 30.39 6.79
C SER A 234 3.64 31.90 7.04
N SER A 235 4.01 32.68 6.02
CA SER A 235 4.42 34.08 6.19
C SER A 235 3.57 35.09 5.42
N SER A 236 2.73 34.68 4.47
CA SER A 236 1.84 35.63 3.79
C SER A 236 0.74 36.12 4.73
N THR A 237 0.25 37.33 4.52
CA THR A 237 -0.96 37.82 5.20
C THR A 237 -2.17 36.98 4.81
N ASP A 238 -3.25 37.03 5.61
CA ASP A 238 -4.49 36.33 5.29
C ASP A 238 -5.16 36.87 4.02
N GLU A 239 -5.01 38.16 3.74
CA GLU A 239 -5.49 38.78 2.49
C GLU A 239 -4.75 38.21 1.28
N GLU A 240 -3.42 38.06 1.34
CA GLU A 240 -2.63 37.45 0.26
C GLU A 240 -2.92 35.95 0.10
N PHE A 241 -3.06 35.23 1.21
CA PHE A 241 -3.31 33.79 1.21
C PHE A 241 -4.68 33.44 0.62
N LEU A 242 -5.71 34.21 0.95
CA LEU A 242 -7.08 33.99 0.48
C LEU A 242 -7.41 34.77 -0.79
N ASN A 243 -6.44 35.45 -1.38
CA ASN A 243 -6.64 36.19 -2.62
C ASN A 243 -7.19 35.27 -3.74
N SER A 244 -8.26 35.70 -4.40
CA SER A 244 -8.97 34.86 -5.38
C SER A 244 -8.17 34.59 -6.66
N GLN A 245 -7.15 35.40 -6.97
CA GLN A 245 -6.34 35.27 -8.18
C GLN A 245 -4.95 34.70 -7.91
N SER A 246 -4.30 35.11 -6.80
CA SER A 246 -2.91 34.76 -6.48
C SER A 246 -2.75 33.97 -5.18
N GLY A 247 -3.85 33.69 -4.47
CA GLY A 247 -3.84 33.03 -3.17
C GLY A 247 -3.59 31.52 -3.26
N ILE A 248 -3.89 30.81 -2.18
CA ILE A 248 -3.64 29.37 -2.05
C ILE A 248 -4.31 28.55 -3.15
N TYR A 249 -5.53 28.94 -3.57
CA TYR A 249 -6.26 28.25 -4.65
C TYR A 249 -5.72 28.55 -6.05
N SER A 250 -4.77 29.48 -6.21
CA SER A 250 -3.99 29.61 -7.45
C SER A 250 -2.85 28.60 -7.52
N LYS A 251 -2.43 28.06 -6.37
CA LYS A 251 -1.32 27.10 -6.22
C LYS A 251 -1.82 25.67 -6.12
N PHE A 252 -2.83 25.43 -5.30
CA PHE A 252 -3.44 24.11 -5.08
C PHE A 252 -4.81 23.99 -5.74
N ASP A 253 -5.13 22.78 -6.17
CA ASP A 253 -6.49 22.41 -6.55
C ASP A 253 -7.42 22.52 -5.34
N LYS A 254 -8.49 23.32 -5.47
CA LYS A 254 -9.40 23.62 -4.36
C LYS A 254 -10.24 22.42 -3.96
N ILE A 255 -10.73 21.62 -4.91
CA ILE A 255 -11.55 20.46 -4.57
C ILE A 255 -10.69 19.38 -3.92
N ASN A 256 -9.45 19.23 -4.38
CA ASN A 256 -8.46 18.37 -3.72
C ASN A 256 -8.26 18.77 -2.25
N LEU A 257 -7.97 20.05 -1.93
CA LEU A 257 -7.76 20.48 -0.55
C LEU A 257 -8.93 20.17 0.38
N ILE A 258 -10.17 20.32 -0.13
CA ILE A 258 -11.41 20.06 0.60
C ILE A 258 -11.58 18.55 0.84
N ASP A 259 -11.54 17.76 -0.24
CA ASP A 259 -11.72 16.31 -0.17
C ASP A 259 -10.63 15.66 0.69
N HIS A 260 -9.41 16.15 0.55
CA HIS A 260 -8.26 15.73 1.32
C HIS A 260 -8.43 15.99 2.83
N PHE A 261 -8.96 17.16 3.21
CA PHE A 261 -9.29 17.44 4.60
C PHE A 261 -10.38 16.51 5.11
N ILE A 262 -11.50 16.45 4.39
CA ILE A 262 -12.68 15.67 4.76
C ILE A 262 -12.36 14.17 4.90
N PHE A 263 -11.60 13.61 3.96
CA PHE A 263 -11.22 12.21 3.95
C PHE A 263 -10.37 11.84 5.17
N ASN A 264 -9.27 12.55 5.40
CA ASN A 264 -8.37 12.26 6.53
C ASN A 264 -9.04 12.55 7.88
N TYR A 265 -9.95 13.54 7.93
CA TYR A 265 -10.79 13.77 9.10
C TYR A 265 -11.74 12.60 9.34
N PHE A 266 -12.46 12.14 8.32
CA PHE A 266 -13.41 11.03 8.42
C PHE A 266 -12.72 9.75 8.90
N ILE A 267 -11.67 9.30 8.21
CA ILE A 267 -11.00 8.03 8.54
C ILE A 267 -10.19 8.11 9.85
N LEU A 268 -10.11 9.29 10.48
CA LEU A 268 -9.29 9.57 11.66
C LEU A 268 -7.83 9.12 11.45
N HIS A 269 -7.20 9.70 10.44
CA HIS A 269 -5.84 9.35 10.03
C HIS A 269 -4.82 9.97 10.99
N GLY A 270 -4.43 9.24 12.03
CA GLY A 270 -3.80 9.81 13.23
C GLY A 270 -2.44 10.45 13.00
N ASP A 271 -1.59 9.88 12.15
CA ASP A 271 -0.23 10.39 11.89
C ASP A 271 -0.11 11.23 10.62
N TYR A 272 -1.22 11.49 9.92
CA TYR A 272 -1.26 12.08 8.59
C TYR A 272 -0.89 13.58 8.52
N TRP A 273 -1.28 14.39 9.50
CA TRP A 273 -1.28 15.85 9.31
C TRP A 273 0.11 16.49 9.21
N ALA A 274 1.16 15.72 9.54
CA ALA A 274 2.56 16.11 9.40
C ALA A 274 3.46 14.97 8.85
N ASN A 275 2.88 14.03 8.09
CA ASN A 275 3.55 12.84 7.53
C ASN A 275 2.65 12.19 6.45
N ASN A 276 3.10 11.10 5.80
CA ASN A 276 2.21 10.17 5.09
C ASN A 276 1.38 10.81 3.95
N PHE A 277 1.96 11.75 3.21
CA PHE A 277 1.36 12.30 2.01
C PHE A 277 2.37 12.64 0.94
N PHE A 278 1.88 12.79 -0.28
CA PHE A 278 2.64 13.36 -1.38
C PHE A 278 2.05 14.71 -1.79
N ILE A 279 2.93 15.61 -2.24
CA ILE A 279 2.56 16.77 -3.05
C ILE A 279 2.97 16.46 -4.48
N ALA A 280 2.00 16.45 -5.39
CA ALA A 280 2.25 16.27 -6.80
C ALA A 280 1.77 17.47 -7.61
N ARG A 281 2.37 17.62 -8.79
CA ARG A 281 1.94 18.57 -9.81
C ARG A 281 2.21 17.96 -11.17
N ASN A 282 1.28 18.12 -12.10
CA ASN A 282 1.62 17.92 -13.52
C ASN A 282 2.40 19.13 -14.05
N THR A 283 2.77 19.13 -15.32
CA THR A 283 3.44 20.27 -15.97
C THR A 283 2.69 21.57 -15.67
N TYR A 284 3.42 22.63 -15.30
CA TYR A 284 2.85 23.97 -15.14
C TYR A 284 2.11 24.39 -16.44
N PRO A 285 0.92 25.00 -16.37
CA PRO A 285 0.31 25.69 -15.22
C PRO A 285 -0.63 24.83 -14.36
N SER A 286 -0.54 23.50 -14.39
CA SER A 286 -1.33 22.65 -13.49
C SER A 286 -1.07 22.98 -12.02
N LYS A 287 -2.12 22.85 -11.21
CA LYS A 287 -2.06 23.11 -9.76
C LYS A 287 -1.50 21.92 -8.99
N LEU A 288 -0.99 22.22 -7.80
CA LEU A 288 -0.58 21.25 -6.79
C LEU A 288 -1.80 20.47 -6.28
N PHE A 289 -1.60 19.22 -5.93
CA PHE A 289 -2.60 18.41 -5.24
C PHE A 289 -1.93 17.46 -4.25
N PHE A 290 -2.63 17.16 -3.16
CA PHE A 290 -2.23 16.18 -2.17
C PHE A 290 -2.72 14.79 -2.54
N ILE A 291 -1.89 13.80 -2.20
CA ILE A 291 -2.25 12.38 -2.23
C ILE A 291 -2.00 11.83 -0.82
N PRO A 292 -3.04 11.35 -0.11
CA PRO A 292 -2.85 10.75 1.20
C PRO A 292 -2.20 9.35 1.07
N TRP A 293 -1.48 8.89 2.09
CA TRP A 293 -0.76 7.61 2.02
C TRP A 293 -0.63 6.91 3.38
N ASP A 294 -0.20 5.64 3.38
CA ASP A 294 0.08 4.81 4.57
C ASP A 294 -1.06 4.72 5.61
N PHE A 295 -2.14 4.03 5.23
CA PHE A 295 -3.40 4.02 5.97
C PHE A 295 -3.53 2.95 7.07
N ASP A 296 -2.45 2.31 7.54
CA ASP A 296 -2.59 1.29 8.59
C ASP A 296 -3.01 1.88 9.94
N GLY A 297 -2.72 3.16 10.19
CA GLY A 297 -3.19 3.93 11.33
C GLY A 297 -4.46 4.74 11.06
N SER A 298 -5.57 4.06 10.78
CA SER A 298 -6.84 4.70 10.45
C SER A 298 -8.05 3.88 10.93
N PHE A 299 -9.26 4.40 10.73
CA PHE A 299 -10.52 3.75 11.10
C PHE A 299 -10.52 3.22 12.54
N GLY A 300 -10.14 4.08 13.48
CA GLY A 300 -10.23 3.80 14.90
C GLY A 300 -9.14 2.89 15.47
N GLN A 301 -8.07 2.57 14.74
CA GLN A 301 -7.02 1.68 15.24
C GLN A 301 -5.63 2.05 14.72
N VAL A 302 -4.64 1.93 15.61
CA VAL A 302 -3.21 1.89 15.26
C VAL A 302 -2.57 0.76 16.06
N ILE A 303 -2.26 -0.38 15.43
CA ILE A 303 -1.75 -1.59 16.09
C ILE A 303 -2.70 -2.00 17.24
N ASP A 304 -2.27 -1.88 18.50
CA ASP A 304 -3.06 -2.26 19.69
C ASP A 304 -3.89 -1.10 20.25
N ASN A 305 -3.68 0.13 19.77
CA ASN A 305 -4.42 1.30 20.23
C ASN A 305 -5.75 1.42 19.48
N LEU A 306 -6.82 1.63 20.24
CA LEU A 306 -8.17 1.89 19.71
C LEU A 306 -8.56 3.35 19.98
N TYR A 307 -9.11 3.99 18.95
CA TYR A 307 -9.51 5.40 18.97
C TYR A 307 -11.02 5.52 18.84
N SER A 308 -11.58 6.47 19.59
CA SER A 308 -13.03 6.66 19.63
C SER A 308 -13.53 7.23 18.30
N PRO A 309 -14.68 6.76 17.77
CA PRO A 309 -15.29 7.38 16.59
C PRO A 309 -15.73 8.82 16.85
N ARG A 310 -15.87 9.22 18.13
CA ARG A 310 -16.25 10.58 18.57
C ARG A 310 -15.07 11.52 18.77
N GLU A 311 -13.85 11.09 18.46
CA GLU A 311 -12.66 11.91 18.64
C GLU A 311 -12.65 13.11 17.68
N ASN A 312 -12.35 14.31 18.22
CA ASN A 312 -12.25 15.53 17.42
C ASN A 312 -10.77 15.89 17.19
N PRO A 313 -10.21 15.60 16.00
CA PRO A 313 -8.82 15.92 15.73
C PRO A 313 -8.58 17.39 15.35
N GLU A 314 -9.57 18.28 15.28
CA GLU A 314 -9.39 19.63 14.72
C GLU A 314 -8.26 20.44 15.41
N ALA A 315 -8.19 20.38 16.74
CA ALA A 315 -7.14 21.10 17.48
C ALA A 315 -5.74 20.57 17.13
N GLU A 316 -5.61 19.25 16.99
CA GLU A 316 -4.36 18.60 16.56
C GLU A 316 -4.02 18.98 15.11
N ILE A 317 -5.00 18.96 14.20
CA ILE A 317 -4.81 19.35 12.79
C ILE A 317 -4.27 20.76 12.68
N ARG A 318 -4.87 21.72 13.41
CA ARG A 318 -4.38 23.12 13.44
C ARG A 318 -2.97 23.22 14.00
N GLY A 319 -2.62 22.35 14.96
CA GLY A 319 -1.27 22.26 15.51
C GLY A 319 -0.27 21.64 14.54
N LEU A 320 -0.66 20.65 13.75
CA LEU A 320 0.24 19.85 12.92
C LEU A 320 0.30 20.28 11.46
N SER A 321 -0.57 21.17 10.99
CA SER A 321 -0.55 21.67 9.61
C SER A 321 -0.87 23.15 9.55
N GLU A 322 0.13 23.97 9.19
CA GLU A 322 -0.07 25.40 9.02
C GLU A 322 -1.04 25.72 7.88
N LEU A 323 -1.00 24.94 6.80
CA LEU A 323 -1.94 25.07 5.70
C LEU A 323 -3.38 24.93 6.17
N TYR A 324 -3.69 23.86 6.92
CA TYR A 324 -5.04 23.64 7.41
C TYR A 324 -5.40 24.54 8.58
N ASN A 325 -4.46 24.95 9.41
CA ASN A 325 -4.69 25.98 10.43
C ASN A 325 -5.28 27.26 9.81
N ARG A 326 -4.68 27.74 8.71
CA ARG A 326 -5.13 28.93 8.00
C ARG A 326 -6.44 28.71 7.24
N LEU A 327 -6.57 27.61 6.52
CA LEU A 327 -7.81 27.27 5.79
C LEU A 327 -9.01 27.13 6.74
N LEU A 328 -8.83 26.48 7.88
CA LEU A 328 -9.87 26.34 8.89
C LEU A 328 -10.16 27.63 9.67
N GLY A 329 -9.34 28.68 9.50
CA GLY A 329 -9.65 30.04 9.96
C GLY A 329 -10.56 30.81 8.99
N ASN A 330 -10.86 30.26 7.80
CA ASN A 330 -11.66 30.90 6.78
C ASN A 330 -13.06 30.28 6.69
N ASP A 331 -14.11 31.09 6.90
CA ASP A 331 -15.50 30.62 6.89
C ASP A 331 -15.95 30.06 5.52
N GLU A 332 -15.42 30.57 4.41
CA GLU A 332 -15.77 30.05 3.08
C GLU A 332 -15.22 28.63 2.86
N PHE A 333 -14.01 28.33 3.32
CA PHE A 333 -13.45 26.99 3.28
C PHE A 333 -14.25 26.03 4.16
N ARG A 334 -14.58 26.43 5.39
CA ARG A 334 -15.39 25.63 6.31
C ARG A 334 -16.76 25.33 5.71
N LYS A 335 -17.44 26.34 5.17
CA LYS A 335 -18.70 26.16 4.46
C LYS A 335 -18.54 25.20 3.27
N ALA A 336 -17.48 25.33 2.48
CA ALA A 336 -17.21 24.44 1.36
C ALA A 336 -16.98 22.98 1.81
N CYS A 337 -16.29 22.76 2.94
CA CYS A 337 -16.14 21.44 3.53
C CYS A 337 -17.47 20.85 3.98
N LYS A 338 -18.34 21.64 4.61
CA LYS A 338 -19.70 21.22 4.98
C LYS A 338 -20.55 20.85 3.77
N ASP A 339 -20.61 21.72 2.77
CA ASP A 339 -21.38 21.48 1.55
C ASP A 339 -20.88 20.21 0.84
N ARG A 340 -19.55 20.02 0.79
CA ARG A 340 -18.94 18.83 0.20
C ARG A 340 -19.23 17.56 1.02
N TRP A 341 -19.10 17.59 2.34
CA TRP A 341 -19.45 16.46 3.20
C TRP A 341 -20.91 16.02 3.00
N LEU A 342 -21.84 16.97 3.01
CA LEU A 342 -23.26 16.67 2.77
C LEU A 342 -23.51 16.06 1.39
N TYR A 343 -22.84 16.57 0.35
CA TYR A 343 -22.90 15.98 -1.00
C TYR A 343 -22.39 14.53 -1.00
N LEU A 344 -21.27 14.26 -0.35
CA LEU A 344 -20.68 12.92 -0.28
C LEU A 344 -21.59 11.96 0.48
N ARG A 345 -22.12 12.37 1.63
CA ARG A 345 -23.03 11.56 2.45
C ARG A 345 -24.35 11.24 1.78
N GLU A 346 -24.83 12.12 0.90
CA GLU A 346 -26.05 11.89 0.12
C GLU A 346 -25.84 10.91 -1.04
N ARG A 347 -24.62 10.82 -1.62
CA ARG A 347 -24.43 10.18 -2.94
C ARG A 347 -23.30 9.17 -3.06
N ILE A 348 -22.19 9.34 -2.35
CA ILE A 348 -20.95 8.57 -2.59
C ILE A 348 -20.56 7.79 -1.34
N TRP A 349 -20.50 8.47 -0.19
CA TRP A 349 -20.11 7.89 1.09
C TRP A 349 -21.34 7.70 1.96
N THR A 350 -22.34 6.96 1.47
CA THR A 350 -23.46 6.55 2.31
C THR A 350 -22.98 5.52 3.34
N GLU A 351 -23.76 5.30 4.40
CA GLU A 351 -23.41 4.26 5.38
C GLU A 351 -23.40 2.88 4.70
N ASP A 352 -24.45 2.56 3.94
CA ASP A 352 -24.59 1.29 3.24
C ASP A 352 -23.41 1.02 2.30
N GLU A 353 -23.01 1.98 1.46
CA GLU A 353 -21.90 1.79 0.51
C GLU A 353 -20.57 1.49 1.22
N ILE A 354 -20.25 2.21 2.30
CA ILE A 354 -18.99 1.99 3.03
C ILE A 354 -19.04 0.65 3.79
N ILE A 355 -20.20 0.31 4.37
CA ILE A 355 -20.37 -0.96 5.08
C ILE A 355 -20.31 -2.14 4.12
N ASP A 356 -20.92 -2.04 2.94
CA ASP A 356 -20.85 -3.06 1.90
C ASP A 356 -19.41 -3.28 1.44
N MET A 357 -18.60 -2.21 1.28
CA MET A 357 -17.16 -2.35 1.00
C MET A 357 -16.44 -3.19 2.07
N VAL A 358 -16.71 -2.96 3.36
CA VAL A 358 -16.08 -3.75 4.44
C VAL A 358 -16.57 -5.20 4.43
N LEU A 359 -17.87 -5.42 4.21
CA LEU A 359 -18.44 -6.77 4.17
C LEU A 359 -17.93 -7.58 2.98
N ASP A 360 -17.83 -6.97 1.81
CA ASP A 360 -17.30 -7.62 0.61
C ASP A 360 -15.82 -7.97 0.77
N ASN A 361 -15.01 -7.03 1.26
CA ASN A 361 -13.61 -7.29 1.58
C ASN A 361 -13.49 -8.45 2.58
N TYR A 362 -14.24 -8.43 3.69
CA TYR A 362 -14.16 -9.50 4.68
C TYR A 362 -14.61 -10.86 4.14
N LYS A 363 -15.72 -10.88 3.38
CA LYS A 363 -16.23 -12.10 2.75
C LYS A 363 -15.20 -12.73 1.82
N GLU A 364 -14.46 -11.90 1.08
CA GLU A 364 -13.42 -12.33 0.18
C GLU A 364 -12.22 -12.95 0.93
N ILE A 365 -11.74 -12.28 1.97
CA ILE A 365 -10.47 -12.64 2.64
C ILE A 365 -10.60 -13.56 3.85
N LYS A 366 -11.82 -13.79 4.38
CA LYS A 366 -12.06 -14.44 5.68
C LYS A 366 -11.20 -15.68 5.94
N LYS A 367 -11.12 -16.59 4.97
CA LYS A 367 -10.36 -17.84 5.10
C LYS A 367 -8.85 -17.61 5.10
N SER A 368 -8.34 -16.71 4.26
CA SER A 368 -6.93 -16.37 4.20
C SER A 368 -6.48 -15.62 5.45
N VAL A 369 -7.34 -14.74 5.99
CA VAL A 369 -7.12 -14.05 7.27
C VAL A 369 -7.04 -15.01 8.44
N GLU A 370 -7.91 -16.02 8.52
CA GLU A 370 -7.84 -17.05 9.58
C GLU A 370 -6.49 -17.77 9.57
N LEU A 371 -5.99 -18.16 8.39
CA LEU A 371 -4.67 -18.80 8.24
C LEU A 371 -3.49 -17.86 8.51
N ASP A 372 -3.55 -16.62 8.04
CA ASP A 372 -2.52 -15.61 8.29
C ASP A 372 -2.39 -15.32 9.79
N ASN A 373 -3.53 -15.14 10.46
CA ASN A 373 -3.62 -14.88 11.87
C ASN A 373 -3.06 -16.04 12.71
N GLU A 374 -3.36 -17.30 12.35
CA GLU A 374 -2.76 -18.47 13.02
C GLU A 374 -1.22 -18.48 12.94
N MET A 375 -0.66 -17.97 11.85
CA MET A 375 0.79 -17.94 11.63
C MET A 375 1.49 -16.82 12.39
N TYR A 376 0.93 -15.60 12.37
CA TYR A 376 1.61 -14.40 12.85
C TYR A 376 1.04 -13.86 14.17
N TYR A 377 -0.24 -14.12 14.45
CA TYR A 377 -0.96 -13.59 15.61
C TYR A 377 -1.89 -14.64 16.25
N PRO A 378 -1.40 -15.83 16.66
CA PRO A 378 -2.24 -16.96 17.07
C PRO A 378 -3.09 -16.73 18.34
N LYS A 379 -2.92 -15.60 19.02
CA LYS A 379 -3.68 -15.20 20.21
C LYS A 379 -4.67 -14.08 19.94
N LEU A 380 -4.67 -13.53 18.73
CA LEU A 380 -5.49 -12.40 18.34
C LEU A 380 -6.81 -12.90 17.76
N GLU A 381 -7.92 -12.37 18.25
CA GLU A 381 -9.26 -12.67 17.73
C GLU A 381 -9.62 -11.64 16.65
N VAL A 382 -9.24 -11.88 15.40
CA VAL A 382 -9.45 -10.93 14.28
C VAL A 382 -10.93 -10.54 14.12
N LYS A 383 -11.85 -11.45 14.43
CA LYS A 383 -13.30 -11.19 14.35
C LYS A 383 -13.74 -10.04 15.24
N ASP A 384 -13.07 -9.82 16.37
CA ASP A 384 -13.37 -8.71 17.28
C ASP A 384 -12.95 -7.37 16.67
N PHE A 385 -11.80 -7.31 15.98
CA PHE A 385 -11.35 -6.10 15.28
C PHE A 385 -12.22 -5.75 14.08
N ILE A 386 -12.68 -6.76 13.33
CA ILE A 386 -13.61 -6.56 12.22
C ILE A 386 -14.96 -6.05 12.75
N LYS A 387 -15.46 -6.65 13.82
CA LYS A 387 -16.67 -6.17 14.49
C LYS A 387 -16.50 -4.72 14.98
N ALA A 388 -15.38 -4.40 15.60
CA ALA A 388 -15.08 -3.05 16.05
C ALA A 388 -15.05 -2.05 14.88
N LEU A 389 -14.45 -2.40 13.74
CA LEU A 389 -14.46 -1.55 12.54
C LEU A 389 -15.89 -1.30 12.02
N MET A 390 -16.70 -2.35 11.96
CA MET A 390 -18.10 -2.29 11.52
C MET A 390 -18.99 -1.44 12.45
N GLU A 391 -18.71 -1.44 13.75
CA GLU A 391 -19.40 -0.58 14.72
C GLU A 391 -18.85 0.87 14.69
N TRP A 392 -17.55 1.03 14.43
CA TRP A 392 -16.87 2.33 14.44
C TRP A 392 -17.29 3.22 13.27
N ILE A 393 -17.44 2.66 12.06
CA ILE A 393 -17.73 3.44 10.84
C ILE A 393 -19.07 4.21 10.95
N PRO A 394 -20.22 3.58 11.30
CA PRO A 394 -21.49 4.30 11.46
C PRO A 394 -21.41 5.40 12.54
N ASP A 395 -20.79 5.09 13.68
CA ASP A 395 -20.61 6.06 14.75
C ASP A 395 -19.74 7.24 14.33
N ARG A 396 -18.70 7.00 13.52
CA ARG A 396 -17.83 8.04 12.97
C ARG A 396 -18.54 8.89 11.94
N LEU A 397 -19.33 8.27 11.05
CA LEU A 397 -20.15 8.98 10.07
C LEU A 397 -21.12 9.92 10.78
N ASN A 398 -21.85 9.42 11.78
CA ASN A 398 -22.76 10.22 12.61
C ASN A 398 -22.04 11.38 13.31
N TYR A 399 -20.86 11.13 13.87
CA TYR A 399 -20.04 12.19 14.46
C TYR A 399 -19.64 13.26 13.43
N CYS A 400 -19.21 12.86 12.24
CA CYS A 400 -18.82 13.78 11.18
C CYS A 400 -20.05 14.57 10.66
N ASP A 401 -21.21 13.91 10.53
CA ASP A 401 -22.49 14.55 10.19
C ASP A 401 -22.83 15.66 11.19
N GLU A 402 -22.76 15.38 12.50
CA GLU A 402 -22.93 16.39 13.56
C GLU A 402 -21.88 17.49 13.47
N TYR A 403 -20.60 17.12 13.35
CA TYR A 403 -19.48 18.05 13.38
C TYR A 403 -19.53 19.06 12.22
N PHE A 404 -19.65 18.58 10.98
CA PHE A 404 -19.68 19.43 9.79
C PHE A 404 -20.97 20.25 9.72
N THR A 405 -22.10 19.76 10.22
CA THR A 405 -23.35 20.54 10.18
C THR A 405 -23.41 21.63 11.25
N GLN A 406 -22.88 21.38 12.44
CA GLN A 406 -23.00 22.30 13.58
C GLN A 406 -21.85 23.29 13.68
N ASN A 407 -20.64 22.88 13.34
CA ASN A 407 -19.47 23.74 13.53
C ASN A 407 -19.15 24.57 12.29
N TYR A 408 -19.42 24.08 11.07
CA TYR A 408 -18.96 24.67 9.81
C TYR A 408 -20.05 25.42 9.03
#